data_AF-A0A3B9IHR9-F1
#
_entry.id   AF-A0A3B9IHR9-F1
#
_cell.length_a   1.000
_cell.length_b   1.000
_cell.length_c   1.000
_cell.angle_alpha   90.00
_cell.angle_beta   90.00
_cell.angle_gamma   90.00
#
_symmetry.space_group_name_H-M   'P 1'
#
loop_
_entity.id
_entity.type
_entity.pdbx_description
1 polymer ?
#
loop_
_entity_poly.entity_id
_entity_poly.type
_entity_poly.pdbx_seq_one_letter_code
_entity_poly.pdbx_strand_id
1 'polypeptide(L)'
;MTDIPIDQLPWLPVLTDRLRDRARAVADLAADDRMAGLQGLRHLAGHRLDLAQAGPVAKLADRVIGEAGGAPLFRTVRLCILSDTTTALLPPVLRVAGLRHGLDLQITTTPDDQIMSVLDDPAGPLTAQPVDLVLLALDRRRLPHWPAAGSGDDDAAMAAVGDHIAQIARRISATTGATLIFQTLPQEPIALFGHLERRMAASLRRQIDRVNHLIQDQAAALDALLLDVDALAGQVGTARWHDPRHWHWSKSAIAPAMLPLYADHLA
;
A
#
# COMPACT_ATOMS: atom_id res chain seq x y z
N MET A 1 -14.30 20.50 -19.09
CA MET A 1 -14.07 19.78 -17.83
C MET A 1 -12.61 19.98 -17.49
N THR A 2 -12.29 20.63 -16.38
CA THR A 2 -10.91 20.75 -15.93
C THR A 2 -10.41 19.33 -15.65
N ASP A 3 -9.38 18.87 -16.37
CA ASP A 3 -8.79 17.55 -16.15
C ASP A 3 -8.07 17.55 -14.81
N ILE A 4 -8.81 17.24 -13.74
CA ILE A 4 -8.25 17.07 -12.40
C ILE A 4 -7.36 15.83 -12.45
N PRO A 5 -6.07 15.94 -12.07
CA PRO A 5 -5.16 14.81 -12.07
C PRO A 5 -5.67 13.64 -11.22
N ILE A 6 -5.42 12.40 -11.67
CA ILE A 6 -5.91 11.19 -11.01
C ILE A 6 -5.41 11.06 -9.55
N ASP A 7 -4.20 11.54 -9.28
CA ASP A 7 -3.60 11.57 -7.93
C ASP A 7 -4.31 12.51 -6.95
N GLN A 8 -5.24 13.34 -7.43
CA GLN A 8 -6.12 14.16 -6.60
C GLN A 8 -7.49 13.51 -6.36
N LEU A 9 -7.65 12.22 -6.68
CA LEU A 9 -8.88 11.44 -6.47
C LEU A 9 -10.11 12.14 -7.10
N PRO A 10 -10.13 12.39 -8.42
CA PRO A 10 -11.14 13.21 -9.09
C PRO A 10 -12.58 12.69 -8.95
N TRP A 11 -12.78 11.43 -8.56
CA TRP A 11 -14.08 10.84 -8.25
C TRP A 11 -14.65 11.23 -6.89
N LEU A 12 -13.83 11.73 -5.96
CA LEU A 12 -14.28 12.15 -4.64
C LEU A 12 -14.71 13.64 -4.65
N PRO A 13 -15.63 14.08 -3.78
CA PRO A 13 -15.91 15.50 -3.57
C PRO A 13 -14.77 16.21 -2.83
N VAL A 14 -14.56 17.48 -3.14
CA VAL A 14 -13.63 18.35 -2.40
C VAL A 14 -14.25 18.73 -1.06
N LEU A 15 -13.46 18.66 0.01
CA LEU A 15 -13.86 19.20 1.31
C LEU A 15 -13.79 20.73 1.28
N THR A 16 -14.94 21.40 1.19
CA THR A 16 -15.00 22.87 1.11
C THR A 16 -14.78 23.55 2.46
N ASP A 17 -15.15 22.88 3.54
CA ASP A 17 -15.03 23.41 4.90
C ASP A 17 -13.70 23.05 5.53
N ARG A 18 -13.37 23.75 6.61
CA ARG A 18 -12.18 23.40 7.40
C ARG A 18 -12.38 22.02 8.03
N LEU A 19 -11.39 21.15 7.83
CA LEU A 19 -11.38 19.80 8.40
C LEU A 19 -11.67 19.79 9.90
N ARG A 20 -11.13 20.75 10.65
CA ARG A 20 -11.34 20.87 12.10
C ARG A 20 -12.82 21.02 12.46
N ASP A 21 -13.55 21.84 11.71
CA ASP A 21 -14.96 22.14 12.00
C ASP A 21 -15.82 20.91 11.69
N ARG A 22 -15.54 20.23 10.58
CA ARG A 22 -16.19 18.96 10.23
C ARG A 22 -15.88 17.84 11.20
N ALA A 23 -14.62 17.68 11.61
CA ALA A 23 -14.22 16.67 12.59
C ALA A 23 -14.86 16.91 13.97
N ARG A 24 -15.02 18.18 14.37
CA ARG A 24 -15.73 18.54 15.60
C ARG A 24 -17.22 18.19 15.49
N ALA A 25 -17.89 18.58 14.41
CA ALA A 25 -19.29 18.25 14.19
C ALA A 25 -19.55 16.73 14.25
N VAL A 26 -18.67 15.92 13.65
CA VAL A 26 -18.75 14.45 13.73
C VAL A 26 -18.58 13.95 15.16
N ALA A 27 -17.67 14.52 15.95
CA ALA A 27 -17.46 14.13 17.34
C ALA A 27 -18.65 14.52 18.24
N ASP A 28 -19.22 15.71 18.03
CA ASP A 28 -20.39 16.19 18.76
C ASP A 28 -21.60 15.29 18.45
N LEU A 29 -21.82 14.96 17.16
CA LEU A 29 -22.84 13.98 16.75
C LEU A 29 -22.63 12.62 17.40
N ALA A 30 -21.40 12.11 17.46
CA ALA A 30 -21.10 10.81 18.05
C ALA A 30 -21.35 10.75 19.56
N ALA A 31 -21.27 11.90 20.25
CA ALA A 31 -21.54 12.00 21.69
C ALA A 31 -23.06 11.91 21.98
N ASP A 32 -23.87 12.50 21.11
CA ASP A 32 -25.34 12.52 21.24
C ASP A 32 -25.98 11.24 20.67
N ASP A 33 -25.56 10.82 19.47
CA ASP A 33 -26.01 9.62 18.76
C ASP A 33 -24.82 8.96 18.04
N ARG A 34 -24.37 7.82 18.59
CA ARG A 34 -23.25 7.05 18.03
C ARG A 34 -23.45 6.71 16.55
N MET A 35 -24.66 6.38 16.12
CA MET A 35 -24.93 6.03 14.71
C MET A 35 -24.75 7.25 13.81
N ALA A 36 -25.27 8.41 14.21
CA ALA A 36 -25.08 9.67 13.48
C ALA A 36 -23.59 10.04 13.40
N GLY A 37 -22.83 9.82 14.48
CA GLY A 37 -21.38 9.97 14.49
C GLY A 37 -20.67 9.07 13.48
N LEU A 38 -21.02 7.79 13.42
CA LEU A 38 -20.44 6.83 12.45
C LEU A 38 -20.78 7.22 11.00
N GLN A 39 -22.01 7.66 10.74
CA GLN A 39 -22.42 8.17 9.42
C GLN A 39 -21.63 9.43 9.03
N GLY A 40 -21.48 10.36 9.98
CA GLY A 40 -20.69 11.58 9.79
C GLY A 40 -19.22 11.28 9.52
N LEU A 41 -18.63 10.29 10.21
CA LEU A 41 -17.27 9.83 9.96
C LEU A 41 -17.10 9.25 8.55
N ARG A 42 -18.00 8.35 8.13
CA ARG A 42 -17.97 7.77 6.78
C ARG A 42 -18.13 8.84 5.71
N HIS A 43 -19.03 9.79 5.92
CA HIS A 43 -19.23 10.92 5.02
C HIS A 43 -17.99 11.81 4.93
N LEU A 44 -17.34 12.14 6.05
CA LEU A 44 -16.09 12.91 6.07
C LEU A 44 -14.96 12.16 5.35
N ALA A 45 -14.81 10.86 5.62
CA ALA A 45 -13.84 10.02 4.94
C ALA A 45 -14.08 10.05 3.42
N GLY A 46 -15.34 10.10 2.96
CA GLY A 46 -15.76 10.17 1.55
C GLY A 46 -15.30 11.39 0.75
N HIS A 47 -14.49 12.30 1.31
CA HIS A 47 -13.93 13.45 0.61
C HIS A 47 -12.47 13.21 0.16
N ARG A 48 -12.01 14.06 -0.76
CA ARG A 48 -10.58 14.19 -1.11
C ARG A 48 -9.80 14.70 0.09
N LEU A 49 -9.12 13.78 0.77
CA LEU A 49 -8.27 14.08 1.92
C LEU A 49 -6.82 13.81 1.55
N ASP A 50 -5.96 14.80 1.75
CA ASP A 50 -4.51 14.64 1.58
C ASP A 50 -3.86 13.90 2.76
N LEU A 51 -2.55 13.67 2.65
CA LEU A 51 -1.77 13.01 3.69
C LEU A 51 -1.82 13.74 5.05
N ALA A 52 -1.82 15.07 5.05
CA ALA A 52 -1.84 15.88 6.28
C ALA A 52 -3.21 15.83 6.96
N GLN A 53 -4.28 15.71 6.17
CA GLN A 53 -5.67 15.60 6.61
C GLN A 53 -6.02 14.19 7.09
N ALA A 54 -5.37 13.15 6.55
CA ALA A 54 -5.67 11.76 6.89
C ALA A 54 -5.39 11.41 8.36
N GLY A 55 -4.28 11.91 8.94
CA GLY A 55 -3.92 11.65 10.34
C GLY A 55 -4.99 12.10 11.35
N PRO A 56 -5.46 13.37 11.30
CA PRO A 56 -6.57 13.83 12.14
C PRO A 56 -7.86 13.03 11.98
N VAL A 57 -8.20 12.58 10.76
CA VAL A 57 -9.40 11.77 10.52
C VAL A 57 -9.25 10.36 11.06
N ALA A 58 -8.08 9.73 10.92
CA ALA A 58 -7.79 8.44 11.54
C ALA A 58 -7.93 8.50 13.08
N LYS A 59 -7.41 9.55 13.72
CA LYS A 59 -7.59 9.79 15.17
C LYS A 59 -9.03 10.08 15.57
N LEU A 60 -9.81 10.71 14.70
CA LEU A 60 -11.25 10.86 14.91
C LEU A 60 -11.94 9.49 14.84
N ALA A 61 -11.56 8.65 13.89
CA ALA A 61 -12.09 7.29 13.75
C ALA A 61 -11.85 6.47 15.02
N ASP A 62 -10.66 6.51 15.62
CA ASP A 62 -10.39 5.86 16.91
C ASP A 62 -11.40 6.23 18.00
N ARG A 63 -11.76 7.52 18.08
CA ARG A 63 -12.69 8.02 19.09
C ARG A 63 -14.15 7.67 18.79
N VAL A 64 -14.56 7.72 17.52
CA VAL A 64 -15.96 7.54 17.10
C VAL A 64 -16.32 6.05 16.97
N ILE A 65 -15.42 5.24 16.41
CA ILE A 65 -15.59 3.80 16.28
C ILE A 65 -15.41 3.14 17.64
N GLY A 66 -14.38 3.54 18.40
CA GLY A 66 -14.00 2.90 19.66
C GLY A 66 -13.30 1.56 19.40
N GLU A 67 -13.63 0.55 20.20
CA GLU A 67 -13.05 -0.79 20.07
C GLU A 67 -13.46 -1.51 18.78
N ALA A 68 -12.54 -2.30 18.23
CA ALA A 68 -12.72 -3.06 17.00
C ALA A 68 -13.93 -4.02 17.08
N GLY A 69 -14.70 -4.11 15.99
CA GLY A 69 -15.94 -4.90 15.94
C GLY A 69 -17.16 -4.25 16.59
N GLY A 70 -17.02 -3.04 17.15
CA GLY A 70 -18.09 -2.33 17.85
C GLY A 70 -18.94 -1.38 16.99
N ALA A 71 -18.68 -1.26 15.69
CA ALA A 71 -19.32 -0.28 14.81
C ALA A 71 -20.10 -0.93 13.65
N PRO A 72 -21.45 -0.86 13.63
CA PRO A 72 -22.26 -1.54 12.61
C PRO A 72 -22.08 -1.01 11.17
N LEU A 73 -21.52 0.19 10.99
CA LEU A 73 -21.24 0.76 9.67
C LEU A 73 -19.86 0.39 9.12
N PHE A 74 -18.99 -0.22 9.94
CA PHE A 74 -17.63 -0.53 9.56
C PHE A 74 -17.31 -1.99 9.86
N ARG A 75 -17.01 -2.77 8.81
CA ARG A 75 -16.42 -4.09 8.99
C ARG A 75 -14.96 -3.93 9.36
N THR A 76 -14.56 -4.42 10.53
CA THR A 76 -13.15 -4.49 10.90
C THR A 76 -12.40 -5.46 9.99
N VAL A 77 -11.28 -5.03 9.44
CA VAL A 77 -10.37 -5.86 8.63
C VAL A 77 -8.95 -5.63 9.14
N ARG A 78 -8.26 -6.70 9.51
CA ARG A 78 -6.88 -6.67 10.02
C ARG A 78 -5.91 -6.86 8.85
N LEU A 79 -5.20 -5.79 8.51
CA LEU A 79 -4.24 -5.76 7.41
C LEU A 79 -2.82 -5.72 7.98
N CYS A 80 -2.01 -6.72 7.67
CA CYS A 80 -0.57 -6.67 7.89
C CYS A 80 0.13 -6.19 6.62
N ILE A 81 0.99 -5.18 6.73
CA ILE A 81 1.83 -4.69 5.63
C ILE A 81 3.24 -5.23 5.85
N LEU A 82 3.62 -6.22 5.03
CA LEU A 82 4.98 -6.73 4.92
C LEU A 82 5.68 -5.97 3.80
N SER A 83 6.67 -5.16 4.18
CA SER A 83 7.41 -4.31 3.24
C SER A 83 8.90 -4.32 3.56
N ASP A 84 9.71 -4.24 2.51
CA ASP A 84 11.16 -4.06 2.57
C ASP A 84 11.56 -2.57 2.57
N THR A 85 10.57 -1.69 2.44
CA THR A 85 10.68 -0.23 2.50
C THR A 85 9.80 0.38 3.58
N THR A 86 10.04 1.65 3.90
CA THR A 86 9.33 2.35 4.98
C THR A 86 7.89 2.69 4.60
N THR A 87 6.96 2.24 5.45
CA THR A 87 5.49 2.36 5.26
C THR A 87 4.81 3.22 6.32
N ALA A 88 5.56 3.91 7.19
CA ALA A 88 5.03 4.62 8.36
C ALA A 88 3.94 5.69 8.07
N LEU A 89 3.87 6.18 6.83
CA LEU A 89 2.86 7.17 6.39
C LEU A 89 1.60 6.54 5.78
N LEU A 90 1.61 5.23 5.48
CA LEU A 90 0.47 4.53 4.88
C LEU A 90 -0.73 4.31 5.83
N PRO A 91 -0.54 3.93 7.11
CA PRO A 91 -1.68 3.61 7.99
C PRO A 91 -2.79 4.67 8.03
N PRO A 92 -2.52 5.97 8.22
CA PRO A 92 -3.60 6.96 8.29
C PRO A 92 -4.37 7.12 6.97
N VAL A 93 -3.68 7.11 5.82
CA VAL A 93 -4.34 7.26 4.51
C VAL A 93 -5.15 6.01 4.14
N LEU A 94 -4.62 4.81 4.44
CA LEU A 94 -5.33 3.55 4.23
C LEU A 94 -6.57 3.45 5.09
N ARG A 95 -6.47 3.81 6.37
CA ARG A 95 -7.64 3.80 7.24
C ARG A 95 -8.72 4.76 6.72
N VAL A 96 -8.36 5.95 6.28
CA VAL A 96 -9.32 6.87 5.65
C VAL A 96 -9.95 6.27 4.39
N ALA A 97 -9.16 5.68 3.50
CA ALA A 97 -9.68 5.01 2.31
C ALA A 97 -10.66 3.89 2.67
N GLY A 98 -10.28 2.99 3.59
CA GLY A 98 -11.15 1.92 4.08
C GLY A 98 -12.47 2.44 4.66
N LEU A 99 -12.45 3.53 5.45
CA LEU A 99 -13.67 4.10 6.03
C LEU A 99 -14.67 4.55 4.96
N ARG A 100 -14.20 5.03 3.79
CA ARG A 100 -15.08 5.38 2.65
C ARG A 100 -15.91 4.16 2.21
N HIS A 101 -15.26 3.01 2.15
CA HIS A 101 -15.82 1.73 1.73
C HIS A 101 -16.55 0.98 2.85
N GLY A 102 -16.65 1.56 4.06
CA GLY A 102 -17.27 0.89 5.20
C GLY A 102 -16.38 -0.17 5.84
N LEU A 103 -15.06 -0.01 5.74
CA LEU A 103 -14.06 -0.85 6.38
C LEU A 103 -13.33 -0.06 7.47
N ASP A 104 -13.12 -0.67 8.63
CA ASP A 104 -12.19 -0.17 9.63
C ASP A 104 -10.90 -0.99 9.54
N LEU A 105 -9.94 -0.49 8.76
CA LEU A 105 -8.66 -1.16 8.57
C LEU A 105 -7.80 -1.02 9.84
N GLN A 106 -7.55 -2.15 10.49
CA GLN A 106 -6.64 -2.29 11.61
C GLN A 106 -5.28 -2.71 11.07
N ILE A 107 -4.36 -1.76 10.98
CA ILE A 107 -3.14 -1.89 10.17
C ILE A 107 -1.94 -2.15 11.09
N THR A 108 -1.20 -3.20 10.80
CA THR A 108 0.12 -3.46 11.42
C THR A 108 1.19 -3.38 10.35
N THR A 109 2.22 -2.57 10.58
CA THR A 109 3.38 -2.42 9.68
C THR A 109 4.58 -3.15 10.23
N THR A 110 5.42 -3.71 9.35
CA THR A 110 6.71 -4.27 9.75
C THR A 110 7.82 -3.22 9.81
N PRO A 111 8.88 -3.47 10.61
CA PRO A 111 10.12 -2.71 10.49
C PRO A 111 10.70 -2.79 9.06
N ASP A 112 11.43 -1.74 8.67
CA ASP A 112 12.14 -1.66 7.37
C ASP A 112 13.11 -2.84 7.22
N ASP A 113 13.15 -3.43 6.02
CA ASP A 113 14.14 -4.43 5.60
C ASP A 113 14.23 -5.68 6.50
N GLN A 114 13.12 -6.10 7.11
CA GLN A 114 13.08 -7.17 8.11
C GLN A 114 11.99 -8.24 7.87
N ILE A 115 11.50 -8.37 6.63
CA ILE A 115 10.42 -9.31 6.27
C ILE A 115 10.71 -10.73 6.77
N MET A 116 11.91 -11.26 6.52
CA MET A 116 12.25 -12.64 6.93
C MET A 116 12.26 -12.80 8.44
N SER A 117 12.85 -11.83 9.17
CA SER A 117 12.83 -11.85 10.64
C SER A 117 11.42 -11.82 11.21
N VAL A 118 10.50 -11.06 10.59
CA VAL A 118 9.09 -11.03 11.00
C VAL A 118 8.39 -12.36 10.73
N LEU A 119 8.71 -13.03 9.62
CA LEU A 119 8.17 -14.36 9.29
C LEU A 119 8.71 -15.47 10.21
N ASP A 120 9.89 -15.27 10.81
CA ASP A 120 10.52 -16.18 11.76
C ASP A 120 10.09 -15.96 13.21
N ASP A 121 9.50 -14.81 13.54
CA ASP A 121 9.11 -14.45 14.90
C ASP A 121 7.74 -15.07 15.28
N PRO A 122 7.70 -16.06 16.21
CA PRO A 122 6.45 -16.68 16.62
C PRO A 122 5.54 -15.73 17.42
N ALA A 123 6.07 -14.60 17.92
CA ALA A 123 5.31 -13.54 18.59
C ALA A 123 5.21 -12.27 17.74
N GLY A 124 5.50 -12.38 16.44
CA GLY A 124 5.56 -11.25 15.51
C GLY A 124 4.19 -10.74 15.05
N PRO A 125 4.17 -9.66 14.25
CA PRO A 125 2.97 -9.05 13.67
C PRO A 125 1.98 -9.99 12.97
N LEU A 126 2.46 -11.12 12.44
CA LEU A 126 1.64 -12.08 11.69
C LEU A 126 0.98 -13.15 12.58
N THR A 127 1.49 -13.37 13.79
CA THR A 127 1.06 -14.47 14.68
C THR A 127 0.49 -13.98 15.99
N ALA A 128 0.87 -12.78 16.45
CA ALA A 128 0.42 -12.23 17.73
C ALA A 128 -1.10 -11.98 17.78
N GLN A 129 -1.72 -11.70 16.63
CA GLN A 129 -3.16 -11.51 16.46
C GLN A 129 -3.62 -12.10 15.13
N PRO A 130 -4.92 -12.46 14.98
CA PRO A 130 -5.46 -12.86 13.70
C PRO A 130 -5.23 -11.78 12.64
N VAL A 131 -4.80 -12.19 11.45
CA VAL A 131 -4.63 -11.30 10.30
C VAL A 131 -5.61 -11.73 9.21
N ASP A 132 -6.38 -10.80 8.67
CA ASP A 132 -7.36 -11.07 7.62
C ASP A 132 -6.71 -10.95 6.22
N LEU A 133 -5.85 -9.94 6.04
CA LEU A 133 -5.16 -9.62 4.80
C LEU A 133 -3.66 -9.39 5.07
N VAL A 134 -2.81 -9.86 4.16
CA VAL A 134 -1.38 -9.54 4.16
C VAL A 134 -1.04 -8.87 2.84
N LEU A 135 -0.55 -7.64 2.88
CA LEU A 135 0.06 -6.98 1.72
C LEU A 135 1.55 -7.27 1.70
N LEU A 136 2.04 -7.84 0.60
CA LEU A 136 3.45 -7.98 0.30
C LEU A 136 3.88 -6.87 -0.67
N ALA A 137 4.51 -5.82 -0.13
CA ALA A 137 4.96 -4.65 -0.88
C ALA A 137 6.49 -4.61 -0.95
N LEU A 138 7.06 -5.09 -2.06
CA LEU A 138 8.50 -5.15 -2.28
C LEU A 138 8.98 -3.97 -3.15
N ASP A 139 10.26 -3.62 -3.04
CA ASP A 139 10.92 -2.64 -3.89
C ASP A 139 12.19 -3.24 -4.50
N ARG A 140 12.39 -3.02 -5.80
CA ARG A 140 13.55 -3.55 -6.53
C ARG A 140 14.91 -3.17 -5.92
N ARG A 141 15.00 -2.06 -5.19
CA ARG A 141 16.23 -1.55 -4.56
C ARG A 141 16.61 -2.38 -3.33
N ARG A 142 15.66 -3.17 -2.80
CA ARG A 142 15.81 -4.01 -1.61
C ARG A 142 15.68 -5.49 -1.90
N LEU A 143 15.06 -5.86 -3.03
CA LEU A 143 14.96 -7.26 -3.47
C LEU A 143 16.33 -7.94 -3.57
N PRO A 144 16.56 -9.03 -2.81
CA PRO A 144 17.76 -9.84 -2.92
C PRO A 144 17.90 -10.47 -4.32
N HIS A 145 19.13 -10.80 -4.70
CA HIS A 145 19.47 -11.48 -5.96
C HIS A 145 19.15 -10.68 -7.23
N TRP A 146 18.81 -9.39 -7.12
CA TRP A 146 18.63 -8.54 -8.30
C TRP A 146 19.89 -8.56 -9.18
N PRO A 147 19.76 -8.75 -10.51
CA PRO A 147 20.91 -8.84 -11.40
C PRO A 147 21.77 -7.58 -11.33
N ALA A 148 23.07 -7.76 -11.14
CA ALA A 148 24.02 -6.66 -11.24
C ALA A 148 24.10 -6.17 -12.70
N ALA A 149 24.27 -4.86 -12.89
CA ALA A 149 24.38 -4.29 -14.22
C ALA A 149 25.56 -4.93 -14.99
N GLY A 150 25.25 -5.59 -16.11
CA GLY A 150 26.24 -6.18 -17.01
C GLY A 150 26.77 -7.57 -16.61
N SER A 151 26.13 -8.27 -15.65
CA SER A 151 26.60 -9.58 -15.17
C SER A 151 26.43 -10.72 -16.19
N GLY A 152 25.58 -10.57 -17.22
CA GLY A 152 25.39 -11.57 -18.27
C GLY A 152 24.60 -12.83 -17.86
N ASP A 153 24.30 -12.99 -16.57
CA ASP A 153 23.54 -14.10 -15.98
C ASP A 153 22.19 -13.63 -15.40
N ASP A 154 21.47 -12.83 -16.19
CA ASP A 154 20.18 -12.27 -15.79
C ASP A 154 19.12 -13.36 -15.54
N ASP A 155 19.22 -14.51 -16.21
CA ASP A 155 18.23 -15.58 -16.09
C ASP A 155 18.32 -16.32 -14.74
N ALA A 156 19.52 -16.71 -14.29
CA ALA A 156 19.67 -17.36 -12.98
C ALA A 156 19.35 -16.38 -11.84
N ALA A 157 19.75 -15.11 -11.99
CA ALA A 157 19.42 -14.07 -11.03
C ALA A 157 17.89 -13.84 -10.93
N MET A 158 17.19 -13.78 -12.06
CA MET A 158 15.72 -13.66 -12.09
C MET A 158 15.02 -14.89 -11.49
N ALA A 159 15.56 -16.09 -11.71
CA ALA A 159 15.05 -17.30 -11.05
C ALA A 159 15.19 -17.20 -9.53
N ALA A 160 16.35 -16.76 -9.03
CA ALA A 160 16.58 -16.56 -7.59
C ALA A 160 15.67 -15.48 -6.97
N VAL A 161 15.38 -14.39 -7.69
CA VAL A 161 14.38 -13.39 -7.27
C VAL A 161 12.99 -14.03 -7.14
N GLY A 162 12.58 -14.81 -8.15
CA GLY A 162 11.30 -15.53 -8.12
C GLY A 162 11.21 -16.51 -6.95
N ASP A 163 12.27 -17.28 -6.71
CA ASP A 163 12.35 -18.22 -5.59
C ASP A 163 12.24 -17.51 -4.23
N HIS A 164 12.85 -16.33 -4.09
CA HIS A 164 12.76 -15.52 -2.89
C HIS A 164 11.33 -15.02 -2.63
N ILE A 165 10.67 -14.47 -3.65
CA ILE A 165 9.27 -14.02 -3.55
C ILE A 165 8.35 -15.21 -3.19
N ALA A 166 8.53 -16.34 -3.87
CA ALA A 166 7.77 -17.55 -3.61
C ALA A 166 8.03 -18.11 -2.20
N GLN A 167 9.25 -18.00 -1.69
CA GLN A 167 9.59 -18.38 -0.33
C GLN A 167 8.83 -17.53 0.68
N ILE A 168 8.83 -16.20 0.53
CA ILE A 168 8.06 -15.30 1.41
C ILE A 168 6.58 -15.67 1.40
N ALA A 169 5.99 -15.83 0.21
CA ALA A 169 4.58 -16.15 0.05
C ALA A 169 4.21 -17.49 0.72
N ARG A 170 5.00 -18.55 0.48
CA ARG A 170 4.79 -19.86 1.13
C ARG A 170 4.85 -19.76 2.66
N ARG A 171 5.76 -18.94 3.20
CA ARG A 171 5.86 -18.73 4.65
C ARG A 171 4.64 -18.01 5.19
N ILE A 172 4.15 -16.97 4.52
CA ILE A 172 2.92 -16.26 4.92
C ILE A 172 1.73 -17.23 4.96
N SER A 173 1.56 -18.05 3.92
CA SER A 173 0.48 -19.05 3.84
C SER A 173 0.62 -20.18 4.86
N ALA A 174 1.85 -20.55 5.24
CA ALA A 174 2.08 -21.56 6.27
C ALA A 174 1.84 -21.03 7.69
N THR A 175 2.06 -19.73 7.91
CA THR A 175 1.93 -19.08 9.21
C THR A 175 0.53 -18.52 9.46
N THR A 176 -0.20 -18.13 8.41
CA THR A 176 -1.48 -17.41 8.51
C THR A 176 -2.53 -17.98 7.57
N GLY A 177 -3.82 -17.83 7.91
CA GLY A 177 -4.94 -18.07 7.00
C GLY A 177 -5.37 -16.81 6.22
N ALA A 178 -4.54 -15.76 6.19
CA ALA A 178 -4.87 -14.48 5.61
C ALA A 178 -4.90 -14.54 4.07
N THR A 179 -5.71 -13.69 3.45
CA THR A 179 -5.61 -13.48 1.99
C THR A 179 -4.37 -12.65 1.68
N LEU A 180 -3.50 -13.16 0.82
CA LEU A 180 -2.31 -12.47 0.38
C LEU A 180 -2.66 -11.48 -0.74
N ILE A 181 -2.04 -10.30 -0.70
CA ILE A 181 -2.11 -9.26 -1.72
C ILE A 181 -0.67 -9.03 -2.19
N PHE A 182 -0.39 -9.33 -3.45
CA PHE A 182 0.88 -9.01 -4.07
C PHE A 182 0.82 -7.62 -4.71
N GLN A 183 1.84 -6.80 -4.45
CA GLN A 183 2.04 -5.54 -5.16
C GLN A 183 3.05 -5.72 -6.31
N THR A 184 2.74 -5.21 -7.51
CA THR A 184 3.71 -5.10 -8.60
C THR A 184 4.74 -4.00 -8.37
N LEU A 185 5.89 -4.09 -9.04
CA LEU A 185 6.96 -3.09 -8.99
C LEU A 185 6.72 -2.00 -10.05
N PRO A 186 6.70 -0.71 -9.67
CA PRO A 186 6.56 0.36 -10.64
C PRO A 186 7.82 0.53 -11.48
N GLN A 187 7.65 0.83 -12.78
CA GLN A 187 8.74 1.22 -13.65
C GLN A 187 9.48 2.47 -13.14
N GLU A 188 10.76 2.56 -13.47
CA GLU A 188 11.62 3.70 -13.11
C GLU A 188 11.38 4.89 -14.06
N PRO A 189 11.51 6.14 -13.57
CA PRO A 189 11.22 7.32 -14.37
C PRO A 189 12.30 7.64 -15.40
N ILE A 190 13.53 7.16 -15.18
CA ILE A 190 14.68 7.45 -16.04
C ILE A 190 15.16 6.14 -16.66
N ALA A 191 15.07 6.05 -17.98
CA ALA A 191 15.67 4.99 -18.77
C ALA A 191 17.15 5.30 -19.04
N LEU A 192 18.06 4.41 -18.65
CA LEU A 192 19.51 4.56 -18.84
C LEU A 192 19.90 4.47 -20.32
N PHE A 193 19.17 3.66 -21.11
CA PHE A 193 19.40 3.49 -22.54
C PHE A 193 18.28 4.07 -23.41
N GLY A 194 17.44 4.95 -22.83
CA GLY A 194 16.32 5.56 -23.53
C GLY A 194 15.40 4.52 -24.19
N HIS A 195 15.07 4.73 -25.47
CA HIS A 195 14.19 3.82 -26.22
C HIS A 195 14.78 2.42 -26.47
N LEU A 196 16.11 2.25 -26.35
CA LEU A 196 16.77 0.97 -26.58
C LEU A 196 16.48 -0.05 -25.48
N GLU A 197 16.10 0.40 -24.28
CA GLU A 197 15.83 -0.50 -23.14
C GLU A 197 14.82 -1.60 -23.48
N ARG A 198 13.77 -1.28 -24.25
CA ARG A 198 12.76 -2.27 -24.64
C ARG A 198 13.33 -3.44 -25.44
N ARG A 199 14.47 -3.26 -26.11
CA ARG A 199 15.15 -4.28 -26.91
C ARG A 199 16.31 -4.95 -26.17
N MET A 200 16.74 -4.39 -25.04
CA MET A 200 17.82 -4.92 -24.23
C MET A 200 17.25 -5.84 -23.16
N ALA A 201 17.51 -7.14 -23.29
CA ALA A 201 17.05 -8.14 -22.33
C ALA A 201 17.49 -7.82 -20.89
N ALA A 202 18.71 -7.30 -20.74
CA ALA A 202 19.29 -6.91 -19.45
C ALA A 202 19.00 -5.46 -19.02
N SER A 203 18.04 -4.78 -19.66
CA SER A 203 17.63 -3.45 -19.19
C SER A 203 16.86 -3.55 -17.88
N LEU A 204 16.99 -2.52 -17.05
CA LEU A 204 16.25 -2.42 -15.79
C LEU A 204 14.73 -2.52 -16.01
N ARG A 205 14.24 -1.89 -17.07
CA ARG A 205 12.84 -2.00 -17.49
C ARG A 205 12.39 -3.45 -17.71
N ARG A 206 13.16 -4.22 -18.49
CA ARG A 206 12.85 -5.63 -18.78
C ARG A 206 12.99 -6.50 -17.54
N GLN A 207 13.92 -6.20 -16.65
CA GLN A 207 14.06 -6.89 -15.36
C GLN A 207 12.82 -6.64 -14.48
N ILE A 208 12.33 -5.40 -14.37
CA ILE A 208 11.08 -5.07 -13.67
C ILE A 208 9.89 -5.79 -14.30
N ASP A 209 9.75 -5.78 -15.62
CA ASP A 209 8.68 -6.51 -16.33
C ASP A 209 8.70 -8.01 -16.00
N ARG A 210 9.89 -8.63 -15.96
CA ARG A 210 10.06 -10.05 -15.60
C ARG A 210 9.64 -10.33 -14.16
N VAL A 211 10.04 -9.49 -13.21
CA VAL A 211 9.64 -9.65 -11.81
C VAL A 211 8.14 -9.46 -11.63
N ASN A 212 7.53 -8.50 -12.35
CA ASN A 212 6.07 -8.32 -12.33
C ASN A 212 5.34 -9.55 -12.87
N HIS A 213 5.86 -10.21 -13.92
CA HIS A 213 5.31 -11.48 -14.38
C HIS A 213 5.46 -12.59 -13.33
N LEU A 214 6.61 -12.71 -12.67
CA LEU A 214 6.79 -13.68 -11.57
C LEU A 214 5.79 -13.43 -10.43
N ILE A 215 5.55 -12.16 -10.08
CA ILE A 215 4.56 -11.79 -9.07
C ILE A 215 3.15 -12.20 -9.51
N GLN A 216 2.78 -11.98 -10.77
CA GLN A 216 1.49 -12.40 -11.32
C GLN A 216 1.32 -13.92 -11.28
N ASP A 217 2.37 -14.67 -11.66
CA ASP A 217 2.36 -16.14 -11.61
C ASP A 217 2.17 -16.65 -10.17
N GLN A 218 2.86 -16.04 -9.19
CA GLN A 218 2.66 -16.37 -7.77
C GLN A 218 1.25 -16.02 -7.28
N ALA A 219 0.72 -14.86 -7.68
CA ALA A 219 -0.61 -14.45 -7.30
C ALA A 219 -1.66 -15.44 -7.82
N ALA A 220 -1.55 -15.85 -9.09
CA ALA A 220 -2.42 -16.85 -9.69
C ALA A 220 -2.30 -18.23 -9.03
N ALA A 221 -1.06 -18.67 -8.73
CA ALA A 221 -0.82 -19.98 -8.11
C ALA A 221 -1.39 -20.09 -6.68
N LEU A 222 -1.50 -18.97 -5.96
CA LEU A 222 -1.97 -18.92 -4.56
C LEU A 222 -3.41 -18.39 -4.43
N ASP A 223 -4.11 -18.13 -5.54
CA ASP A 223 -5.41 -17.43 -5.55
C ASP A 223 -5.39 -16.12 -4.73
N ALA A 224 -4.25 -15.42 -4.82
CA ALA A 224 -4.00 -14.17 -4.10
C ALA A 224 -4.45 -12.96 -4.92
N LEU A 225 -4.71 -11.85 -4.23
CA LEU A 225 -5.05 -10.59 -4.87
C LEU A 225 -3.80 -9.91 -5.44
N LEU A 226 -4.00 -9.07 -6.47
CA LEU A 226 -2.94 -8.30 -7.10
C LEU A 226 -3.25 -6.80 -7.02
N LEU A 227 -2.36 -6.03 -6.42
CA LEU A 227 -2.34 -4.56 -6.49
C LEU A 227 -1.37 -4.13 -7.59
N ASP A 228 -1.91 -3.69 -8.73
CA ASP A 228 -1.10 -3.30 -9.88
C ASP A 228 -0.56 -1.86 -9.76
N VAL A 229 0.49 -1.72 -8.95
CA VAL A 229 1.20 -0.45 -8.75
C VAL A 229 1.95 0.00 -9.99
N ASP A 230 2.41 -0.89 -10.86
CA ASP A 230 3.06 -0.50 -12.12
C ASP A 230 2.10 0.26 -13.03
N ALA A 231 0.89 -0.28 -13.23
CA ALA A 231 -0.14 0.41 -13.97
C ALA A 231 -0.53 1.74 -13.31
N LEU A 232 -0.67 1.76 -11.98
CA LEU A 232 -1.03 2.97 -11.22
C LEU A 232 0.03 4.07 -11.35
N ALA A 233 1.32 3.72 -11.19
CA ALA A 233 2.44 4.63 -11.36
C ALA A 233 2.51 5.15 -12.81
N GLY A 234 2.22 4.29 -13.80
CA GLY A 234 2.10 4.67 -15.20
C GLY A 234 1.02 5.72 -15.47
N GLN A 235 -0.13 5.62 -14.79
CA GLN A 235 -1.25 6.56 -14.95
C GLN A 235 -0.93 7.97 -14.41
N VAL A 236 -0.27 8.08 -13.26
CA VAL A 236 0.14 9.38 -12.70
C VAL A 236 1.45 9.92 -13.31
N GLY A 237 2.21 9.05 -13.97
CA GLY A 237 3.57 9.29 -14.39
C GLY A 237 4.59 8.83 -13.34
N THR A 238 5.50 7.94 -13.74
CA THR A 238 6.51 7.36 -12.85
C THR A 238 7.42 8.42 -12.21
N ALA A 239 7.67 9.54 -12.88
CA ALA A 239 8.46 10.65 -12.32
C ALA A 239 7.79 11.35 -11.12
N ARG A 240 6.47 11.25 -11.00
CA ARG A 240 5.70 11.75 -9.85
C ARG A 240 5.49 10.66 -8.80
N TRP A 241 5.47 9.41 -9.23
CA TRP A 241 5.38 8.24 -8.34
C TRP A 241 6.59 8.11 -7.42
N HIS A 242 7.78 8.26 -7.98
CA HIS A 242 9.04 8.18 -7.26
C HIS A 242 9.47 9.56 -6.75
N ASP A 243 9.98 9.63 -5.51
CA ASP A 243 10.69 10.81 -4.99
C ASP A 243 12.08 10.39 -4.50
N PRO A 244 13.14 10.58 -5.31
CA PRO A 244 14.51 10.20 -4.95
C PRO A 244 15.00 10.86 -3.66
N ARG A 245 14.58 12.12 -3.41
CA ARG A 245 14.94 12.81 -2.17
C ARG A 245 14.30 12.08 -0.99
N HIS A 246 13.01 11.82 -1.07
CA HIS A 246 12.31 11.11 -0.02
C HIS A 246 12.89 9.70 0.21
N TRP A 247 13.19 8.95 -0.86
CA TRP A 247 13.89 7.66 -0.75
C TRP A 247 15.21 7.76 0.03
N HIS A 248 16.04 8.76 -0.25
CA HIS A 248 17.30 8.93 0.47
C HIS A 248 17.10 9.23 1.96
N TRP A 249 16.09 10.03 2.30
CA TRP A 249 15.79 10.44 3.68
C TRP A 249 15.03 9.40 4.51
N SER A 250 14.04 8.72 3.93
CA SER A 250 13.08 7.89 4.66
C SER A 250 12.99 6.45 4.17
N LYS A 251 13.66 6.08 3.08
CA LYS A 251 13.55 4.75 2.44
C LYS A 251 12.11 4.36 2.09
N SER A 252 11.23 5.32 1.83
CA SER A 252 9.88 5.03 1.32
C SER A 252 9.89 4.92 -0.20
N ALA A 253 9.28 3.87 -0.73
CA ALA A 253 9.22 3.58 -2.17
C ALA A 253 8.26 4.51 -2.95
N ILE A 254 7.29 5.12 -2.27
CA ILE A 254 6.20 5.89 -2.87
C ILE A 254 6.33 7.35 -2.43
N ALA A 255 6.21 8.29 -3.37
CA ALA A 255 6.19 9.70 -3.05
C ALA A 255 5.01 10.02 -2.10
N PRO A 256 5.21 10.84 -1.04
CA PRO A 256 4.15 11.16 -0.08
C PRO A 256 2.84 11.67 -0.70
N ALA A 257 2.94 12.41 -1.80
CA ALA A 257 1.79 12.93 -2.54
C ALA A 257 0.93 11.84 -3.20
N MET A 258 1.49 10.65 -3.47
CA MET A 258 0.79 9.54 -4.11
C MET A 258 0.16 8.57 -3.10
N LEU A 259 0.47 8.69 -1.80
CA LEU A 259 -0.05 7.79 -0.77
C LEU A 259 -1.58 7.77 -0.68
N PRO A 260 -2.32 8.90 -0.83
CA PRO A 260 -3.78 8.86 -0.87
C PRO A 260 -4.33 8.07 -2.06
N LEU A 261 -3.70 8.17 -3.24
CA LEU A 261 -4.09 7.41 -4.42
C LEU A 261 -3.79 5.92 -4.23
N TYR A 262 -2.58 5.58 -3.79
CA TYR A 262 -2.21 4.20 -3.46
C TYR A 262 -3.21 3.58 -2.47
N ALA A 263 -3.56 4.32 -1.42
CA ALA A 263 -4.49 3.87 -0.41
C ALA A 263 -5.90 3.61 -0.95
N ASP A 264 -6.39 4.46 -1.85
CA ASP A 264 -7.71 4.30 -2.47
C ASP A 264 -7.79 3.08 -3.40
N HIS A 265 -6.67 2.70 -4.04
CA HIS A 265 -6.60 1.48 -4.87
C HIS A 265 -6.44 0.18 -4.06
N LEU A 266 -5.90 0.25 -2.84
CA LEU A 266 -5.75 -0.91 -1.97
C LEU A 266 -7.01 -1.21 -1.13
N ALA A 267 -7.76 -0.17 -0.74
CA ALA A 267 -8.93 -0.28 0.13
C ALA A 267 -10.17 -0.84 -0.58
#